data_AF-A0A2D5R8G9-F1
#
_entry.id   AF-A0A2D5R8G9-F1
#
_cell.length_a   1.000
_cell.length_b   1.000
_cell.length_c   1.000
_cell.angle_alpha   90.00
_cell.angle_beta   90.00
_cell.angle_gamma   90.00
#
_symmetry.space_group_name_H-M   'P 1'
#
loop_
_entity.id
_entity.type
_entity.pdbx_description
1 polymer ?
#
loop_
_entity_poly.entity_id
_entity_poly.type
_entity_poly.pdbx_seq_one_letter_code
_entity_poly.pdbx_strand_id
1 'polypeptide(L)'
;MILEYKMHMTAGGMKAPEWIEDGGYWSKSDHTMIGWSPDEADREYYIPDTVTELTAAQLETRVLALHTANAFQKDDPDSDDPSATVDMTTDEVKAQVAAWVAARES
;
A
#
# COMPACT_ATOMS: atom_id res chain seq x y z
N MET A 1 2.64 1.96 -12.41
CA MET A 1 1.26 2.26 -11.93
C MET A 1 1.02 1.80 -10.48
N ILE A 2 0.24 2.57 -9.71
CA ILE A 2 -0.20 2.24 -8.35
C ILE A 2 -1.59 1.61 -8.42
N LEU A 3 -1.78 0.44 -7.82
CA LEU A 3 -2.97 -0.39 -8.00
C LEU A 3 -3.62 -0.73 -6.67
N GLU A 4 -4.95 -0.58 -6.62
CA GLU A 4 -5.79 -1.12 -5.56
C GLU A 4 -6.45 -2.41 -6.04
N TYR A 5 -6.15 -3.51 -5.33
CA TYR A 5 -6.53 -4.86 -5.75
C TYR A 5 -6.99 -5.72 -4.56
N LYS A 6 -7.66 -6.83 -4.86
CA LYS A 6 -7.95 -7.91 -3.89
C LYS A 6 -7.06 -9.11 -4.16
N MET A 7 -6.74 -9.86 -3.11
CA MET A 7 -5.99 -11.12 -3.28
C MET A 7 -6.70 -12.07 -4.26
N HIS A 8 -5.89 -12.77 -5.06
CA HIS A 8 -6.35 -13.79 -5.99
C HIS A 8 -6.47 -15.14 -5.25
N MET A 9 -7.66 -15.73 -5.28
CA MET A 9 -7.89 -17.08 -4.76
C MET A 9 -7.34 -18.12 -5.73
N THR A 10 -6.42 -18.95 -5.26
CA THR A 10 -5.84 -20.06 -6.04
C THR A 10 -6.05 -21.39 -5.34
N ALA A 11 -5.65 -22.49 -5.99
CA ALA A 11 -5.68 -23.82 -5.37
C ALA A 11 -4.84 -23.90 -4.07
N GLY A 12 -3.80 -23.06 -3.94
CA GLY A 12 -2.95 -22.97 -2.75
C GLY A 12 -3.41 -21.95 -1.71
N GLY A 13 -4.58 -21.33 -1.90
CA GLY A 13 -5.08 -20.25 -1.05
C GLY A 13 -4.98 -18.87 -1.69
N MET A 14 -5.25 -17.84 -0.89
CA MET A 14 -5.21 -16.44 -1.32
C MET A 14 -3.77 -15.94 -1.39
N LYS A 15 -3.39 -15.36 -2.53
CA LYS A 15 -2.11 -14.67 -2.71
C LYS A 15 -2.29 -13.36 -3.47
N ALA A 16 -1.27 -12.50 -3.49
CA ALA A 16 -1.27 -11.38 -4.43
C ALA A 16 -1.44 -11.92 -5.87
N PRO A 17 -2.27 -11.27 -6.72
CA PRO A 17 -2.33 -11.59 -8.13
C PRO A 17 -0.93 -11.54 -8.76
N GLU A 18 -0.63 -12.44 -9.69
CA GLU A 18 0.73 -12.55 -10.27
C GLU A 18 1.16 -11.35 -11.10
N TRP A 19 0.20 -10.51 -11.51
CA TRP A 19 0.45 -9.26 -12.20
C TRP A 19 0.72 -8.09 -11.26
N ILE A 20 0.69 -8.28 -9.93
CA ILE A 20 1.22 -7.33 -8.94
C ILE A 20 2.69 -7.69 -8.68
N GLU A 21 3.62 -6.82 -9.09
CA GLU A 21 5.06 -7.07 -8.91
C GLU A 21 5.52 -6.80 -7.47
N ASP A 22 4.92 -5.80 -6.84
CA ASP A 22 5.21 -5.46 -5.46
C ASP A 22 3.93 -5.02 -4.75
N GLY A 23 3.53 -5.74 -3.70
CA GLY A 23 2.22 -5.55 -3.11
C GLY A 23 2.07 -6.06 -1.69
N GLY A 24 0.88 -5.84 -1.16
CA GLY A 24 0.52 -6.24 0.20
C GLY A 24 0.48 -5.06 1.17
N TYR A 25 0.49 -3.83 0.65
CA TYR A 25 0.55 -2.63 1.48
C TYR A 25 -0.84 -2.12 1.86
N TRP A 26 -0.91 -1.46 3.02
CA TRP A 26 -2.07 -0.68 3.50
C TRP A 26 -3.43 -1.36 3.27
N SER A 27 -3.56 -2.59 3.80
CA SER A 27 -4.81 -3.36 3.73
C SER A 27 -5.99 -2.61 4.35
N LYS A 28 -7.16 -2.78 3.74
CA LYS A 28 -8.41 -2.16 4.18
C LYS A 28 -9.46 -3.22 4.54
N SER A 29 -10.49 -2.81 5.28
CA SER A 29 -11.57 -3.68 5.78
C SER A 29 -12.44 -4.31 4.68
N ASP A 30 -12.45 -3.77 3.47
CA ASP A 30 -13.12 -4.33 2.28
C ASP A 30 -12.24 -5.36 1.52
N HIS A 31 -11.12 -5.75 2.13
CA HIS A 31 -10.12 -6.70 1.65
C HIS A 31 -9.32 -6.21 0.44
N THR A 32 -9.29 -4.90 0.18
CA THR A 32 -8.36 -4.34 -0.80
C THR A 32 -7.00 -4.06 -0.17
N MET A 33 -5.98 -4.10 -1.02
CA MET A 33 -4.58 -3.79 -0.70
C MET A 33 -4.01 -2.92 -1.81
N ILE A 34 -2.89 -2.27 -1.51
CA ILE A 34 -2.11 -1.50 -2.47
C ILE A 34 -0.94 -2.33 -2.96
N GLY A 35 -0.67 -2.18 -4.25
CA GLY A 35 0.54 -2.67 -4.89
C GLY A 35 0.93 -1.80 -6.07
N TRP A 36 1.96 -2.24 -6.74
CA TRP A 36 2.54 -1.59 -7.90
C TRP A 36 2.89 -2.63 -8.95
N SER A 37 2.77 -2.20 -10.20
CA SER A 37 3.26 -2.91 -11.38
C SER A 37 3.74 -1.87 -12.41
N PRO A 38 4.57 -2.26 -13.38
CA PRO A 38 4.94 -1.40 -14.50
C PRO A 38 3.73 -0.94 -15.30
N ASP A 39 3.92 0.18 -16.00
CA ASP A 39 2.90 0.73 -16.89
C ASP A 39 2.64 -0.20 -18.08
N GLU A 40 1.49 -0.04 -18.76
CA GLU A 40 1.08 -0.95 -19.84
C GLU A 40 2.14 -1.07 -20.96
N ALA A 41 2.82 0.03 -21.27
CA ALA A 41 3.86 0.07 -22.30
C ALA A 41 5.12 -0.74 -21.94
N ASP A 42 5.34 -1.01 -20.65
CA ASP A 42 6.58 -1.60 -20.12
C ASP A 42 6.41 -3.07 -19.70
N ARG A 43 5.25 -3.68 -19.95
CA ARG A 43 4.94 -5.07 -19.57
C ARG A 43 4.34 -5.90 -20.71
N GLU A 44 4.55 -7.21 -20.65
CA GLU A 44 4.05 -8.16 -21.67
C GLU A 44 2.71 -8.83 -21.27
N TYR A 45 2.15 -8.48 -20.12
CA TYR A 45 0.92 -9.06 -19.58
C TYR A 45 -0.13 -7.97 -19.36
N TYR A 46 -1.40 -8.35 -19.42
CA TYR A 46 -2.50 -7.44 -19.12
C TYR A 46 -2.80 -7.44 -17.61
N ILE A 47 -3.21 -6.28 -17.10
CA ILE A 47 -3.91 -6.17 -15.81
C ILE A 47 -5.39 -5.98 -16.14
N PRO A 48 -6.32 -6.69 -15.48
CA PRO A 48 -7.74 -6.54 -15.76
C PRO A 48 -8.23 -5.10 -15.56
N ASP A 49 -9.02 -4.57 -16.50
CA ASP A 49 -9.60 -3.20 -16.43
C ASP A 49 -10.48 -2.94 -15.20
N THR A 50 -10.88 -4.01 -14.50
CA THR A 50 -11.63 -3.92 -13.23
C THR A 50 -10.76 -3.49 -12.05
N VAL A 51 -9.42 -3.50 -12.20
CA VAL A 51 -8.48 -3.09 -11.15
C VAL A 51 -8.42 -1.57 -11.12
N THR A 52 -8.46 -1.00 -9.92
CA THR A 52 -8.45 0.45 -9.76
C THR A 52 -7.01 0.96 -9.76
N GLU A 53 -6.71 1.87 -10.68
CA GLU A 53 -5.47 2.62 -10.68
C GLU A 53 -5.62 3.89 -9.82
N LEU A 54 -4.60 4.17 -8.99
CA LEU A 54 -4.55 5.33 -8.14
C LEU A 54 -3.41 6.26 -8.58
N THR A 55 -3.66 7.55 -8.52
CA THR A 55 -2.59 8.57 -8.48
C THR A 55 -1.92 8.59 -7.10
N ALA A 56 -0.71 9.16 -7.01
CA ALA A 56 -0.02 9.36 -5.73
C ALA A 56 -0.88 10.14 -4.71
N ALA A 57 -1.61 11.17 -5.16
CA ALA A 57 -2.51 11.95 -4.30
C ALA A 57 -3.72 11.15 -3.79
N GLN A 58 -4.27 10.26 -4.62
CA GLN A 58 -5.35 9.35 -4.21
C GLN A 58 -4.84 8.30 -3.22
N LEU A 59 -3.62 7.78 -3.43
CA LEU A 59 -2.97 6.88 -2.48
C LEU A 59 -2.78 7.58 -1.12
N GLU A 60 -2.22 8.79 -1.09
CA GLU A 60 -2.05 9.56 0.16
C GLU A 60 -3.38 9.72 0.89
N THR A 61 -4.43 10.16 0.19
CA THR A 61 -5.78 10.34 0.76
C THR A 61 -6.30 9.04 1.36
N ARG A 62 -6.12 7.92 0.64
CA ARG A 62 -6.55 6.59 1.10
C ARG A 62 -5.80 6.15 2.35
N VAL A 63 -4.49 6.33 2.39
CA VAL A 63 -3.63 5.90 3.50
C VAL A 63 -3.88 6.75 4.75
N LEU A 64 -4.11 8.06 4.59
CA LEU A 64 -4.54 8.93 5.69
C LEU A 64 -5.90 8.54 6.27
N ALA A 65 -6.86 8.15 5.43
CA ALA A 65 -8.14 7.63 5.88
C ALA A 65 -7.98 6.33 6.68
N LEU A 66 -7.06 5.44 6.27
CA LEU A 66 -6.73 4.23 7.05
C LEU A 66 -6.11 4.58 8.40
N HIS A 67 -5.13 5.49 8.43
CA HIS A 67 -4.51 5.94 9.67
C HIS A 67 -5.53 6.57 10.63
N THR A 68 -6.51 7.30 10.11
CA THR A 68 -7.61 7.87 10.90
C THR A 68 -8.52 6.78 11.49
N ALA A 69 -8.76 5.70 10.73
CA ALA A 69 -9.61 4.59 11.17
C ALA A 69 -8.88 3.61 12.12
N ASN A 70 -7.58 3.43 11.93
CA ASN A 70 -6.71 2.62 12.76
C ASN A 70 -5.30 3.24 12.73
N ALA A 71 -4.90 3.86 13.85
CA ALA A 71 -3.66 4.60 13.93
C ALA A 71 -2.47 3.69 13.59
N PHE A 72 -1.65 4.16 12.65
CA PHE A 72 -0.36 3.54 12.37
C PHE A 72 0.61 3.97 13.45
N GLN A 73 1.37 3.01 13.96
CA GLN A 73 2.29 3.25 15.05
C GLN A 73 3.73 3.10 14.57
N LYS A 74 4.61 3.78 15.28
CA LYS A 74 6.06 3.69 15.17
C LYS A 74 6.63 3.37 16.54
N ASP A 75 7.85 2.87 16.60
CA ASP A 75 8.57 2.71 17.86
C ASP A 75 8.63 4.05 18.60
N ASP A 76 8.41 4.03 19.91
CA ASP A 76 8.46 5.21 20.75
C ASP A 76 9.93 5.63 20.95
N PRO A 77 10.39 6.74 20.34
CA PRO A 77 11.80 7.14 20.43
C PRO A 77 12.18 7.66 21.82
N ASP A 78 11.19 7.97 22.66
CA ASP A 78 11.38 8.56 23.99
C ASP A 78 11.28 7.49 25.10
N SER A 79 11.01 6.22 24.75
CA SER A 79 10.89 5.10 25.67
C SER A 79 12.12 4.18 25.65
N ASP A 80 12.55 3.72 26.82
CA ASP A 80 13.59 2.69 26.95
C ASP A 80 13.05 1.26 26.71
N ASP A 81 11.72 1.10 26.56
CA ASP A 81 11.08 -0.18 26.25
C ASP A 81 11.04 -0.39 24.72
N PRO A 82 11.73 -1.39 24.16
CA PRO A 82 11.77 -1.65 22.72
C PRO A 82 10.43 -2.13 22.13
N SER A 83 9.42 -2.39 22.97
CA SER A 83 8.06 -2.71 22.54
C SER A 83 7.09 -1.54 22.64
N ALA A 84 7.53 -0.40 23.19
CA ALA A 84 6.71 0.79 23.26
C ALA A 84 6.54 1.42 21.87
N THR A 85 5.30 1.79 21.56
CA THR A 85 4.95 2.41 20.29
C THR A 85 4.09 3.64 20.52
N VAL A 86 4.24 4.64 19.65
CA VAL A 86 3.41 5.84 19.60
C VAL A 86 2.78 5.98 18.22
N ASP A 87 1.67 6.69 18.16
CA ASP A 87 1.01 6.95 16.88
C ASP A 87 1.89 7.83 15.98
N MET A 88 1.98 7.45 14.71
CA MET A 88 2.58 8.28 13.68
C MET A 88 1.75 9.56 13.52
N THR A 89 2.40 10.68 13.25
CA THR A 89 1.71 11.92 12.87
C THR A 89 1.24 11.86 11.42
N THR A 90 0.29 12.73 11.06
CA THR A 90 -0.16 12.91 9.66
C THR A 90 1.02 13.11 8.70
N ASP A 91 1.99 13.95 9.07
CA ASP A 91 3.14 14.26 8.20
C ASP A 91 4.06 13.05 8.03
N GLU A 92 4.22 12.22 9.06
CA GLU A 92 4.99 10.98 8.96
C GLU A 92 4.31 9.94 8.07
N VAL A 93 2.99 9.84 8.14
CA VAL A 93 2.22 8.96 7.23
C VAL A 93 2.37 9.44 5.79
N LYS A 94 2.29 10.76 5.54
CA LYS A 94 2.53 11.33 4.20
C LYS A 94 3.94 11.04 3.70
N ALA A 95 4.95 11.22 4.56
CA ALA A 95 6.34 10.92 4.22
C ALA A 95 6.55 9.44 3.89
N GLN A 96 5.91 8.53 4.62
CA GLN A 96 5.94 7.09 4.34
C GLN A 96 5.35 6.78 2.95
N VAL A 97 4.20 7.36 2.62
CA VAL A 97 3.57 7.19 1.29
C VAL A 97 4.47 7.75 0.20
N ALA A 98 4.99 8.96 0.37
CA ALA A 98 5.87 9.59 -0.61
C ALA A 98 7.15 8.77 -0.85
N ALA A 99 7.76 8.23 0.21
CA ALA A 99 8.93 7.35 0.09
C ALA A 99 8.61 6.05 -0.65
N TRP A 100 7.44 5.47 -0.41
CA TRP A 100 6.98 4.28 -1.13
C TRP A 100 6.75 4.56 -2.61
N VAL A 101 6.13 5.70 -2.96
CA VAL A 101 5.93 6.08 -4.36
C VAL A 101 7.28 6.33 -5.05
N ALA A 102 8.17 7.12 -4.43
CA ALA A 102 9.47 7.45 -5.00
C ALA A 102 10.34 6.21 -5.26
N ALA A 103 10.25 5.17 -4.42
CA ALA A 103 10.98 3.91 -4.62
C ALA A 103 10.52 3.10 -5.84
N ARG A 104 9.42 3.51 -6.52
CA ARG A 104 8.78 2.80 -7.64
C ARG A 104 8.62 3.65 -8.90
N GLU A 105 9.13 4.87 -8.87
CA GLU A 105 9.24 5.77 -10.02
C GLU A 105 10.67 5.79 -10.60
N SER A 106 11.54 4.89 -10.14
CA SER A 106 12.98 4.84 -10.48
C SER A 106 13.31 3.89 -11.63
#